data_AF-A0A351GMY4-F1
#
_entry.id   AF-A0A351GMY4-F1
#
_cell.length_a   1.000
_cell.length_b   1.000
_cell.length_c   1.000
_cell.angle_alpha   90.00
_cell.angle_beta   90.00
_cell.angle_gamma   90.00
#
_symmetry.space_group_name_H-M   'P 1'
#
loop_
_entity.id
_entity.type
_entity.pdbx_description
1 polymer ?
#
loop_
_entity_poly.entity_id
_entity_poly.type
_entity_poly.pdbx_seq_one_letter_code
_entity_poly.pdbx_strand_id
1 'polypeptide(L)'
;RLMTRTTVTGAYDGGTYGAVERVSHHMNDRGGDRPLETFWRIHAKRAVLAAGALERTIGFSNNDRPGIMQAGAVRSYLHRYGVATGKRVVVFGNNDNAFRTAHDLSAAGVEVAAYVDPRTDAAIDGDFPIYRGA
;
A
#
# COMPACT_ATOMS: atom_id res chain seq x y z
N ARG A 1 3.30 -6.19 -25.14
CA ARG A 1 2.99 -7.24 -24.14
C ARG A 1 2.84 -6.59 -22.77
N LEU A 2 1.85 -7.00 -21.99
CA LEU A 2 1.68 -6.56 -20.60
C LEU A 2 2.13 -7.71 -19.66
N MET A 3 2.93 -7.39 -18.65
CA MET A 3 3.55 -8.37 -17.74
C MET A 3 3.30 -7.95 -16.28
N THR A 4 2.12 -8.24 -15.75
CA THR A 4 1.60 -7.66 -14.49
C THR A 4 2.26 -8.21 -13.22
N ARG A 5 3.00 -9.32 -13.30
CA ARG A 5 3.75 -9.93 -12.18
C ARG A 5 5.26 -9.86 -12.40
N THR A 6 5.70 -8.80 -13.05
CA THR A 6 7.11 -8.56 -13.37
C THR A 6 7.63 -7.34 -12.63
N THR A 7 8.71 -7.53 -11.87
CA THR A 7 9.39 -6.46 -11.15
C THR A 7 10.66 -6.09 -11.90
N VAL A 8 10.79 -4.82 -12.30
CA VAL A 8 12.08 -4.28 -12.78
C VAL A 8 12.97 -4.12 -11.55
N THR A 9 14.06 -4.89 -11.50
CA THR A 9 14.99 -4.93 -10.35
C THR A 9 16.18 -4.00 -10.53
N GLY A 10 16.48 -3.58 -11.77
CA GLY A 10 17.61 -2.72 -12.06
C GLY A 10 17.47 -1.94 -13.36
N ALA A 11 17.99 -0.72 -13.35
CA ALA A 11 18.19 0.13 -14.52
C ALA A 11 19.69 0.36 -14.68
N TYR A 12 20.21 0.09 -15.88
CA TYR A 12 21.62 0.12 -16.21
C TYR A 12 21.85 1.01 -17.45
N ASP A 13 23.13 1.21 -17.77
CA ASP A 13 23.54 2.01 -18.92
C ASP A 13 23.01 1.46 -20.25
N GLY A 14 22.95 2.35 -21.25
CA GLY A 14 22.51 2.02 -22.61
C GLY A 14 21.03 1.65 -22.72
N GLY A 15 20.19 2.08 -21.78
CA GLY A 15 18.76 1.76 -21.78
C GLY A 15 18.49 0.28 -21.50
N THR A 16 19.33 -0.35 -20.69
CA THR A 16 19.21 -1.76 -20.31
C THR A 16 18.53 -1.88 -18.96
N TYR A 17 17.54 -2.75 -18.85
CA TYR A 17 16.78 -2.99 -17.63
C TYR A 17 16.74 -4.49 -17.31
N GLY A 18 16.97 -4.83 -16.05
CA GLY A 18 16.80 -6.18 -15.53
C GLY A 18 15.42 -6.32 -14.90
N ALA A 19 14.70 -7.40 -15.19
CA ALA A 19 13.39 -7.65 -14.60
C ALA A 19 13.15 -9.13 -14.32
N VAL A 20 12.45 -9.44 -13.23
CA VAL A 20 12.04 -10.80 -12.87
C VAL A 20 10.53 -10.92 -13.07
N GLU A 21 10.10 -11.81 -13.97
CA GLU A 21 8.69 -12.19 -14.13
C GLU A 21 8.40 -13.42 -13.26
N ARG A 22 7.40 -13.33 -12.37
CA ARG A 22 6.85 -14.48 -11.64
C ARG A 22 5.83 -15.18 -12.52
N VAL A 23 6.26 -16.25 -13.19
CA VAL A 23 5.48 -16.93 -14.25
C VAL A 23 4.42 -17.85 -13.66
N SER A 24 4.79 -18.79 -12.79
CA SER A 24 3.87 -19.86 -12.34
C SER A 24 3.70 -20.00 -10.82
N HIS A 25 4.32 -19.13 -10.01
CA HIS A 25 4.16 -19.10 -8.55
C HIS A 25 2.70 -19.00 -8.05
N HIS A 26 1.83 -18.41 -8.85
CA HIS A 26 0.45 -18.08 -8.48
C HIS A 26 -0.58 -19.03 -9.11
N MET A 27 -0.12 -20.11 -9.76
CA MET A 27 -0.97 -21.10 -10.42
C MET A 27 -1.01 -22.39 -9.61
N ASN A 28 -2.18 -23.01 -9.51
CA ASN A 28 -2.35 -24.30 -8.83
C ASN A 28 -1.78 -25.46 -9.66
N ASP A 29 -1.97 -25.44 -10.97
CA ASP A 29 -1.32 -26.34 -11.92
C ASP A 29 -0.33 -25.56 -12.76
N ARG A 30 0.94 -25.96 -12.70
CA ARG A 30 2.04 -25.28 -13.38
C ARG A 30 2.09 -25.65 -14.86
N GLY A 31 1.59 -26.84 -15.22
CA GLY A 31 1.69 -27.45 -16.54
C GLY A 31 3.13 -27.70 -16.98
N GLY A 32 3.52 -28.98 -17.06
CA GLY A 32 4.79 -29.45 -17.66
C GLY A 32 6.03 -28.63 -17.32
N ASP A 33 6.81 -28.27 -18.33
CA ASP A 33 8.13 -27.61 -18.24
C ASP A 33 8.07 -26.07 -18.12
N ARG A 34 6.95 -25.49 -17.68
CA ARG A 34 6.86 -24.03 -17.52
C ARG A 34 7.77 -23.54 -16.39
N PRO A 35 8.56 -22.47 -16.60
CA PRO A 35 9.42 -21.94 -15.55
C PRO A 35 8.62 -21.34 -14.38
N LEU A 36 9.25 -21.28 -13.20
CA LEU A 36 8.73 -20.56 -12.03
C LEU A 36 8.86 -19.05 -12.21
N GLU A 37 10.04 -18.63 -12.63
CA GLU A 37 10.41 -17.25 -12.89
C GLU A 37 11.20 -17.14 -14.18
N THR A 38 11.19 -15.95 -14.79
CA THR A 38 12.04 -15.65 -15.95
C THR A 38 12.74 -14.32 -15.72
N PHE A 39 14.07 -14.33 -15.84
CA PHE A 39 14.86 -13.11 -15.81
C PHE A 39 14.94 -12.52 -17.21
N TRP A 40 14.47 -11.29 -17.34
CA TRP A 40 14.43 -10.54 -18.58
C TRP A 40 15.55 -9.50 -18.58
N ARG A 41 16.30 -9.47 -19.69
CA ARG A 41 17.15 -8.34 -20.06
C ARG A 41 16.42 -7.54 -21.13
N ILE A 42 15.95 -6.35 -20.75
CA ILE A 42 15.16 -5.49 -21.62
C ILE A 42 16.05 -4.36 -22.11
N HIS A 43 16.16 -4.21 -23.43
CA HIS A 43 16.77 -3.03 -24.04
C HIS A 43 15.68 -2.13 -24.59
N ALA A 44 15.59 -0.90 -24.10
CA ALA A 44 14.57 0.06 -24.50
C ALA A 44 15.21 1.39 -24.92
N LYS A 45 14.72 1.96 -26.03
CA LYS A 45 15.17 3.28 -26.52
C LYS A 45 14.80 4.42 -25.57
N ARG A 46 13.68 4.27 -24.85
CA ARG A 46 13.12 5.22 -23.89
C ARG A 46 12.40 4.44 -22.79
N ALA A 47 12.31 5.01 -21.60
CA ALA A 47 11.56 4.44 -20.47
C ALA A 47 10.83 5.55 -19.70
N VAL A 48 9.74 5.16 -19.03
CA VAL A 48 8.98 6.02 -18.12
C VAL A 48 8.95 5.34 -16.75
N LEU A 49 9.41 6.04 -15.71
CA LEU A 49 9.33 5.56 -14.34
C LEU A 49 8.03 6.00 -13.70
N ALA A 50 7.16 5.05 -13.40
CA ALA A 50 5.88 5.26 -12.72
C ALA A 50 5.73 4.31 -11.52
N ALA A 51 6.76 4.19 -10.68
CA ALA A 51 6.82 3.23 -9.57
C ALA A 51 5.95 3.61 -8.35
N GLY A 52 5.33 4.79 -8.37
CA GLY A 52 4.55 5.30 -7.25
C GLY A 52 5.41 5.73 -6.06
N ALA A 53 4.79 5.81 -4.88
CA ALA A 53 5.43 6.15 -3.62
C ALA A 53 4.94 5.21 -2.51
N LEU A 54 5.84 4.79 -1.63
CA LEU A 54 5.50 3.99 -0.46
C LEU A 54 5.10 4.91 0.70
N GLU A 55 4.07 4.53 1.45
CA GLU A 55 3.72 5.18 2.70
C GLU A 55 4.81 4.93 3.75
N ARG A 56 5.00 5.91 4.64
CA ARG A 56 6.02 5.86 5.70
C ARG A 56 5.36 5.64 7.06
N THR A 57 5.94 4.74 7.84
CA THR A 57 5.58 4.55 9.25
C THR A 57 6.13 5.69 10.10
N ILE A 58 5.47 5.95 11.23
CA ILE A 58 5.89 6.99 12.18
C ILE A 58 6.52 6.33 13.40
N GLY A 59 7.62 6.91 13.87
CA GLY A 59 8.32 6.47 15.07
C GLY A 59 7.58 6.90 16.33
N PHE A 60 7.13 5.94 17.13
CA PHE A 60 6.60 6.17 18.48
C PHE A 60 6.83 4.93 19.34
N SER A 61 6.72 5.06 20.66
CA SER A 61 6.94 3.95 21.59
C SER A 61 6.00 2.79 21.32
N ASN A 62 6.54 1.57 21.17
CA ASN A 62 5.79 0.35 20.85
C ASN A 62 5.04 0.39 19.49
N ASN A 63 5.61 1.05 18.49
CA ASN A 63 5.03 1.16 17.14
C ASN A 63 5.12 -0.13 16.28
N ASP A 64 5.55 -1.24 16.88
CA ASP A 64 5.79 -2.53 16.25
C ASP A 64 4.77 -3.61 16.67
N ARG A 65 3.83 -3.27 17.54
CA ARG A 65 2.84 -4.21 18.06
C ARG A 65 1.86 -4.71 16.97
N PRO A 66 1.40 -5.97 17.05
CA PRO A 66 0.31 -6.45 16.20
C PRO A 66 -0.92 -5.54 16.25
N GLY A 67 -1.49 -5.27 15.07
CA GLY A 67 -2.59 -4.33 14.90
C GLY A 67 -2.14 -2.93 14.45
N ILE A 68 -0.86 -2.59 14.57
CA ILE A 68 -0.30 -1.37 13.99
C ILE A 68 -0.02 -1.61 12.51
N MET A 69 -0.65 -0.80 11.66
CA MET A 69 -0.60 -0.94 10.20
C MET A 69 -0.53 0.44 9.54
N GLN A 70 0.05 0.51 8.34
CA GLN A 70 -0.05 1.69 7.49
C GLN A 70 -1.50 1.95 7.08
N ALA A 71 -1.93 3.21 7.01
CA ALA A 71 -3.32 3.55 6.72
C ALA A 71 -3.71 3.13 5.29
N GLY A 72 -2.80 3.24 4.33
CA GLY A 72 -2.98 2.75 2.97
C GLY A 72 -3.07 1.23 2.88
N ALA A 73 -2.36 0.50 3.75
CA ALA A 73 -2.47 -0.95 3.84
C ALA A 73 -3.85 -1.35 4.37
N VAL A 74 -4.32 -0.73 5.45
CA VAL A 74 -5.67 -0.95 6.00
C VAL A 74 -6.75 -0.68 4.95
N ARG A 75 -6.66 0.44 4.23
CA ARG A 75 -7.60 0.76 3.15
C ARG A 75 -7.53 -0.24 1.99
N SER A 76 -6.35 -0.78 1.69
CA SER A 76 -6.18 -1.84 0.69
C SER A 76 -6.84 -3.15 1.14
N TYR A 77 -6.71 -3.54 2.42
CA TYR A 77 -7.45 -4.67 2.98
C TYR A 77 -8.95 -4.52 2.85
N LEU A 78 -9.46 -3.33 3.17
CA LEU A 78 -10.88 -3.02 3.05
C LEU A 78 -11.37 -3.14 1.61
N HIS A 79 -10.82 -2.35 0.68
CA HIS A 79 -11.39 -2.25 -0.68
C HIS A 79 -10.99 -3.39 -1.60
N ARG A 80 -9.76 -3.90 -1.51
CA ARG A 80 -9.27 -4.93 -2.44
C ARG A 80 -9.62 -6.34 -2.01
N TYR A 81 -9.67 -6.59 -0.70
CA TYR A 81 -9.86 -7.92 -0.15
C TYR A 81 -11.17 -8.07 0.63
N GLY A 82 -11.91 -6.98 0.88
CA GLY A 82 -13.17 -7.04 1.65
C GLY A 82 -12.94 -7.37 3.13
N VAL A 83 -11.77 -7.02 3.67
CA VAL A 83 -11.36 -7.38 5.04
C VAL A 83 -11.27 -6.14 5.91
N ALA A 84 -12.02 -6.13 7.02
CA ALA A 84 -11.79 -5.20 8.12
C ALA A 84 -10.62 -5.69 8.99
N THR A 85 -9.56 -4.91 9.10
CA THR A 85 -8.35 -5.26 9.87
C THR A 85 -8.52 -5.09 11.39
N GLY A 86 -9.67 -4.60 11.83
CA GLY A 86 -10.06 -4.43 13.22
C GLY A 86 -11.53 -4.04 13.31
N LYS A 87 -12.16 -4.27 14.47
CA LYS A 87 -13.53 -3.83 14.76
C LYS A 87 -13.58 -2.39 15.27
N ARG A 88 -12.52 -1.99 15.98
CA ARG A 88 -12.33 -0.69 16.60
C ARG A 88 -10.90 -0.23 16.36
N VAL A 89 -10.72 0.92 15.72
CA VAL A 89 -9.42 1.39 15.23
C VAL A 89 -9.16 2.84 15.61
N VAL A 90 -7.89 3.17 15.81
CA VAL A 90 -7.41 4.56 15.86
C VAL A 90 -6.60 4.80 14.60
N VAL A 91 -6.87 5.90 13.91
CA VAL A 91 -6.14 6.31 12.72
C VAL A 91 -5.29 7.52 13.06
N PHE A 92 -3.98 7.39 12.93
CA PHE A 92 -3.07 8.52 12.96
C PHE A 92 -2.77 8.97 11.53
N GLY A 93 -2.83 10.27 11.27
CA GLY A 93 -2.55 10.84 9.96
C GLY A 93 -1.88 12.21 10.05
N ASN A 94 -0.86 12.46 9.24
CA ASN A 94 -0.23 13.79 9.11
C ASN A 94 -0.49 14.42 7.73
N ASN A 95 -1.44 13.86 6.99
CA ASN A 95 -1.83 14.26 5.64
C ASN A 95 -3.25 13.74 5.35
N ASP A 96 -3.86 14.26 4.29
CA ASP A 96 -5.28 13.99 4.01
C ASP A 96 -5.55 12.56 3.51
N ASN A 97 -4.53 11.79 3.09
CA ASN A 97 -4.75 10.41 2.68
C ASN A 97 -5.11 9.50 3.85
N ALA A 98 -4.60 9.77 5.06
CA ALA A 98 -4.96 9.00 6.24
C ALA A 98 -6.41 9.29 6.66
N PHE A 99 -6.84 10.55 6.54
CA PHE A 99 -8.22 10.95 6.78
C PHE A 99 -9.20 10.18 5.89
N ARG A 100 -8.89 10.04 4.59
CA ARG A 100 -9.67 9.20 3.67
C ARG A 100 -9.81 7.76 4.14
N THR A 101 -8.75 7.17 4.72
CA THR A 101 -8.83 5.81 5.29
C THR A 101 -9.80 5.76 6.48
N ALA A 102 -9.77 6.74 7.38
CA ALA A 102 -10.71 6.80 8.50
C ALA A 102 -12.17 6.90 8.03
N HIS A 103 -12.43 7.75 7.03
CA HIS A 103 -13.75 7.88 6.42
C HIS A 103 -14.23 6.55 5.79
N ASP A 104 -13.38 5.89 4.99
CA ASP A 104 -13.72 4.62 4.34
C ASP A 104 -14.02 3.52 5.37
N LEU A 105 -13.28 3.48 6.48
CA LEU A 105 -13.50 2.54 7.57
C LEU A 105 -14.84 2.79 8.27
N SER A 106 -15.14 4.05 8.59
CA SER A 106 -16.42 4.44 9.19
C SER A 106 -17.60 4.07 8.28
N ALA A 107 -17.50 4.39 6.98
CA ALA A 107 -18.53 4.06 5.98
C ALA A 107 -18.73 2.55 5.81
N ALA A 108 -17.70 1.73 6.07
CA ALA A 108 -17.78 0.28 6.09
C ALA A 108 -18.28 -0.30 7.43
N GLY A 109 -18.66 0.55 8.39
CA GLY A 109 -19.16 0.14 9.70
C GLY A 109 -18.07 -0.27 10.70
N VAL A 110 -16.80 0.06 10.45
CA VAL A 110 -15.72 -0.11 11.43
C VAL A 110 -15.76 1.06 12.41
N GLU A 111 -15.69 0.78 13.71
CA GLU A 111 -15.65 1.82 14.73
C GLU A 111 -14.31 2.57 14.66
N VAL A 112 -14.33 3.82 14.18
CA VAL A 112 -13.19 4.73 14.27
C VAL A 112 -13.23 5.41 15.64
N ALA A 113 -12.45 4.88 16.57
CA ALA A 113 -12.39 5.39 17.94
C ALA A 113 -11.77 6.80 18.01
N ALA A 114 -10.83 7.11 17.12
CA ALA A 114 -10.23 8.42 16.98
C ALA A 114 -9.51 8.57 15.64
N TYR A 115 -9.55 9.77 15.07
CA TYR A 115 -8.59 10.26 14.09
C TYR A 115 -7.67 11.29 14.73
N VAL A 116 -6.36 11.05 14.70
CA VAL A 116 -5.33 11.88 15.33
C VAL A 116 -4.49 12.55 14.25
N ASP A 117 -4.43 13.88 14.27
CA ASP A 117 -3.70 14.69 13.29
C ASP A 117 -2.84 15.75 13.99
N PRO A 118 -1.51 15.77 13.76
CA PRO A 118 -0.64 16.79 14.36
C PRO A 118 -0.83 18.18 13.74
N ARG A 119 -1.51 18.30 12.59
CA ARG A 119 -1.77 19.58 11.94
C ARG A 119 -2.92 20.30 12.63
N THR A 120 -2.66 21.51 13.11
CA THR A 120 -3.67 22.34 13.81
C THR A 120 -4.68 22.95 12.84
N ASP A 121 -4.28 23.15 11.58
CA ASP A 121 -5.04 23.78 10.50
C ASP A 121 -5.73 22.78 9.56
N ALA A 122 -5.70 21.48 9.88
CA ALA A 122 -6.32 20.46 9.05
C ALA A 122 -7.84 20.68 8.90
N ALA A 123 -8.26 20.89 7.65
CA ALA A 123 -9.66 20.98 7.23
C ALA A 123 -10.25 19.57 7.06
N ILE A 124 -10.53 18.91 8.19
CA ILE A 124 -11.05 17.54 8.28
C ILE A 124 -12.34 17.51 9.09
N ASP A 125 -13.36 16.76 8.65
CA ASP A 125 -14.63 16.67 9.35
C ASP A 125 -15.28 15.31 9.10
N GLY A 126 -15.84 14.69 10.14
CA GLY A 126 -16.41 13.35 10.05
C GLY A 126 -17.13 12.91 11.32
N ASP A 127 -17.93 11.86 11.20
CA ASP A 127 -18.83 11.36 12.25
C ASP A 127 -18.11 10.56 13.36
N PHE A 128 -16.82 10.81 13.58
CA PHE A 128 -15.98 10.13 14.58
C PHE A 128 -15.10 11.14 15.32
N PRO A 129 -14.58 10.81 16.51
CA PRO A 129 -13.73 11.72 17.27
C PRO A 129 -12.47 12.14 16.50
N ILE A 130 -12.22 13.45 16.41
CA ILE A 130 -11.04 14.02 15.74
C ILE A 130 -10.21 14.82 16.75
N TYR A 131 -8.92 14.54 16.82
CA TYR A 131 -7.94 15.25 17.66
C TYR A 131 -6.90 15.94 16.76
N ARG A 132 -6.85 17.28 16.84
CA ARG A 132 -5.89 18.10 16.09
C ARG A 132 -4.77 18.61 17.00
N GLY A 133 -3.59 18.84 16.43
CA GLY A 133 -2.44 19.39 17.15
C GLY A 133 -1.87 18.45 18.22
N ALA A 134 -2.12 17.15 18.07
CA ALA A 134 -1.69 16.10 18.99
C ALA A 134 -0.29 15.57 18.65
#